data_AF-A0A1C5X5Y8-F1
#
_entry.id   AF-A0A1C5X5Y8-F1
#
_cell.length_a   1.000
_cell.length_b   1.000
_cell.length_c   1.000
_cell.angle_alpha   90.00
_cell.angle_beta   90.00
_cell.angle_gamma   90.00
#
_symmetry.space_group_name_H-M   'P 1'
#
loop_
_entity.id
_entity.type
_entity.pdbx_description
1 polymer ?
#
loop_
_entity_poly.entity_id
_entity_poly.type
_entity_poly.pdbx_seq_one_letter_code
_entity_poly.pdbx_strand_id
1 'polypeptide(L)'
;MIDITTTFAENAWYFRNALVRANYTNLQKGIHETTEYLEAFLRNLLLDEKNELHNRNLHISGLLNEEKVDIWVTKVDIENGKVDIQDKKVDIESVLSEKGSDFSVKTTIHIHRLFEKFGFDEMFRRSAVMELLGLKGSGASKLLSNLVQADIIEPVSGHGKGKYRERFKFCVNRKN
;
A
#
# COMPACT_ATOMS: atom_id res chain seq x y z
N MET A 1 -18.25 32.30 5.97
CA MET A 1 -19.07 31.36 6.74
C MET A 1 -18.39 30.01 6.60
N ILE A 2 -17.89 29.45 7.70
CA ILE A 2 -17.28 28.10 7.67
C ILE A 2 -18.42 27.13 7.38
N ASP A 3 -18.37 26.47 6.22
CA ASP A 3 -19.34 25.43 5.88
C ASP A 3 -18.87 24.12 6.49
N ILE A 4 -19.25 23.93 7.76
CA ILE A 4 -18.97 22.73 8.56
C ILE A 4 -19.36 21.45 7.82
N THR A 5 -20.38 21.51 6.97
CA THR A 5 -20.89 20.37 6.20
C THR A 5 -19.89 19.94 5.14
N THR A 6 -19.30 20.92 4.44
CA THR A 6 -18.31 20.69 3.38
C THR A 6 -16.98 20.19 3.97
N THR A 7 -16.47 20.84 5.02
CA THR A 7 -15.23 20.42 5.70
C THR A 7 -15.33 19.01 6.29
N PHE A 8 -16.49 18.67 6.86
CA PHE A 8 -16.74 17.33 7.38
C PHE A 8 -16.80 16.30 6.24
N ALA A 9 -17.53 16.58 5.16
CA ALA A 9 -17.69 15.64 4.04
C ALA A 9 -16.36 15.33 3.34
N GLU A 10 -15.51 16.34 3.15
CA GLU A 10 -14.17 16.19 2.54
C GLU A 10 -13.24 15.30 3.38
N ASN A 11 -13.39 15.33 4.70
CA ASN A 11 -12.52 14.62 5.65
C ASN A 11 -13.23 13.45 6.36
N ALA A 12 -14.42 13.05 5.91
CA ALA A 12 -15.23 12.01 6.56
C ALA A 12 -14.51 10.65 6.66
N TRP A 13 -13.67 10.35 5.67
CA TRP A 13 -12.86 9.13 5.68
C TRP A 13 -11.80 9.14 6.80
N TYR A 14 -11.17 10.29 7.03
CA TYR A 14 -10.23 10.49 8.14
C TYR A 14 -10.92 10.31 9.48
N PHE A 15 -12.09 10.92 9.66
CA PHE A 15 -12.90 10.79 10.89
C PHE A 15 -13.25 9.32 11.19
N ARG A 16 -13.67 8.56 10.18
CA ARG A 16 -13.96 7.13 10.32
C ARG A 16 -12.72 6.35 10.77
N ASN A 17 -11.54 6.67 10.24
CA ASN A 17 -10.30 5.99 10.62
C ASN A 17 -9.81 6.43 12.02
N ALA A 18 -10.02 7.70 12.39
CA ALA A 18 -9.71 8.24 13.72
C ALA A 18 -10.52 7.54 14.81
N LEU A 19 -11.82 7.28 14.56
CA LEU A 19 -12.65 6.50 15.47
C LEU A 19 -12.12 5.07 15.68
N VAL A 20 -11.60 4.43 14.63
CA VAL A 20 -10.99 3.10 14.77
C VAL A 20 -9.75 3.18 15.66
N ARG A 21 -8.88 4.17 15.47
CA ARG A 21 -7.67 4.36 16.30
C ARG A 21 -7.99 4.71 17.76
N ALA A 22 -9.07 5.45 18.00
CA ALA A 22 -9.54 5.78 19.34
C ALA A 22 -10.11 4.57 20.11
N ASN A 23 -10.43 3.47 19.42
CA ASN A 23 -11.08 2.30 20.01
C ASN A 23 -10.30 0.98 19.79
N TYR A 24 -9.10 1.04 19.22
CA TYR A 24 -8.34 -0.16 18.87
C TYR A 24 -7.08 -0.30 19.73
N THR A 25 -7.02 -1.41 20.46
CA THR A 25 -5.88 -1.80 21.31
C THR A 25 -5.39 -3.17 20.87
N ASN A 26 -4.07 -3.34 20.75
CA ASN A 26 -3.42 -4.61 20.51
C ASN A 26 -2.08 -4.68 21.23
N LEU A 27 -2.08 -5.26 22.44
CA LEU A 27 -0.93 -5.34 23.33
C LEU A 27 0.23 -6.18 22.78
N GLN A 28 -0.07 -7.26 22.05
CA GLN A 28 0.97 -8.11 21.43
C GLN A 28 1.77 -7.37 20.36
N LYS A 29 1.15 -6.33 19.79
CA LYS A 29 1.72 -5.49 18.75
C LYS A 29 2.10 -4.09 19.26
N GLY A 30 2.05 -3.86 20.57
CA GLY A 30 2.36 -2.56 21.20
C GLY A 30 1.45 -1.40 20.79
N ILE A 31 0.25 -1.70 20.28
CA ILE A 31 -0.69 -0.67 19.81
C ILE A 31 -1.67 -0.36 20.93
N HIS A 32 -1.73 0.91 21.29
CA HIS A 32 -2.71 1.44 22.23
C HIS A 32 -3.71 2.34 21.51
N GLU A 33 -4.90 2.41 22.07
CA GLU A 33 -5.92 3.36 21.66
C GLU A 33 -5.39 4.79 21.82
N THR A 34 -5.72 5.65 20.86
CA THR A 34 -5.34 7.08 20.91
C THR A 34 -6.44 7.95 20.32
N THR A 35 -6.80 9.01 21.04
CA THR A 35 -7.79 10.01 20.62
C THR A 35 -7.19 11.18 19.85
N GLU A 36 -5.86 11.27 19.77
CA GLU A 36 -5.11 12.39 19.19
C GLU A 36 -5.62 12.79 17.79
N TYR A 37 -5.85 11.80 16.92
CA TYR A 37 -6.35 12.05 15.55
C TYR A 37 -7.80 12.53 15.53
N LEU A 38 -8.62 12.01 16.44
CA LEU A 38 -10.02 12.44 16.57
C LEU A 38 -10.09 13.87 17.08
N GLU A 39 -9.23 14.22 18.03
CA GLU A 39 -9.10 15.58 18.56
C GLU A 39 -8.62 16.56 17.50
N ALA A 40 -7.60 16.21 16.70
CA ALA A 40 -7.13 17.04 15.59
C ALA A 40 -8.23 17.32 14.56
N PHE A 41 -9.05 16.30 14.25
CA PHE A 41 -10.19 16.45 13.35
C PHE A 41 -11.25 17.40 13.94
N LEU A 42 -11.64 17.21 15.21
CA LEU A 42 -12.65 18.03 15.87
C LEU A 42 -12.19 19.48 16.06
N ARG A 43 -10.89 19.70 16.32
CA ARG A 43 -10.29 21.04 16.39
C ARG A 43 -10.36 21.77 15.05
N ASN A 44 -10.05 21.08 13.94
CA ASN A 44 -10.20 21.67 12.62
C ASN A 44 -11.66 22.02 12.30
N LEU A 45 -12.59 21.14 12.69
CA LEU A 45 -14.00 21.31 12.41
C LEU A 45 -14.67 22.40 13.26
N LEU A 46 -14.35 22.47 14.54
CA LEU A 46 -15.05 23.31 15.52
C LEU A 46 -14.31 24.60 15.87
N LEU A 47 -12.98 24.59 15.78
CA LEU A 47 -12.11 25.71 16.17
C LEU A 47 -11.41 26.36 14.95
N ASP A 48 -11.70 25.89 13.74
CA ASP A 48 -11.06 26.35 12.48
C ASP A 48 -9.52 26.21 12.51
N GLU A 49 -9.02 25.27 13.30
CA GLU A 49 -7.60 24.92 13.30
C GLU A 49 -7.20 24.27 11.97
N LYS A 50 -5.91 24.38 11.61
CA LYS A 50 -5.37 23.84 10.35
C LYS A 50 -4.40 22.69 10.59
N ASN A 51 -4.76 21.78 11.49
CA ASN A 51 -3.98 20.57 11.72
C ASN A 51 -3.97 19.71 10.45
N GLU A 52 -2.84 19.09 10.12
CA GLU A 52 -2.77 18.25 8.93
C GLU A 52 -3.45 16.87 9.16
N LEU A 53 -4.48 16.58 8.38
CA LEU A 53 -5.27 15.35 8.48
C LEU A 53 -4.77 14.29 7.50
N HIS A 54 -3.62 13.68 7.80
CA HIS A 54 -3.05 12.61 6.97
C HIS A 54 -3.55 11.22 7.37
N ASN A 55 -4.36 10.58 6.53
CA ASN A 55 -4.86 9.21 6.75
C ASN A 55 -3.73 8.17 6.96
N ARG A 56 -2.56 8.41 6.38
CA ARG A 56 -1.38 7.54 6.52
C ARG A 56 -0.91 7.43 7.98
N ASN A 57 -1.09 8.47 8.79
CA ASN A 57 -0.66 8.49 10.19
C ASN A 57 -1.52 7.57 11.07
N LEU A 58 -2.74 7.26 10.63
CA LEU A 58 -3.67 6.37 11.33
C LEU A 58 -3.43 4.90 11.00
N HIS A 59 -2.49 4.62 10.10
CA HIS A 59 -2.22 3.27 9.64
C HIS A 59 -1.26 2.53 10.58
N ILE A 60 -1.66 1.32 10.97
CA ILE A 60 -1.05 0.57 12.07
C ILE A 60 0.16 -0.27 11.61
N SER A 61 0.33 -0.49 10.30
CA SER A 61 1.39 -1.36 9.75
C SER A 61 2.82 -0.84 9.96
N GLY A 62 3.00 0.39 10.44
CA GLY A 62 4.31 0.96 10.79
C GLY A 62 4.91 0.47 12.12
N LEU A 63 4.10 -0.10 13.03
CA LEU A 63 4.50 -0.47 14.40
C LEU A 63 5.02 -1.92 14.54
N LEU A 64 5.06 -2.70 13.45
CA LEU A 64 5.25 -4.16 13.47
C LEU A 64 6.67 -4.65 13.14
N ASN A 65 7.69 -3.79 13.14
CA ASN A 65 9.01 -4.10 12.57
C ASN A 65 10.18 -4.16 13.58
N GLU A 66 9.96 -4.35 14.89
CA GLU A 66 11.05 -4.27 15.88
C GLU A 66 11.56 -5.59 16.49
N GLU A 67 11.12 -6.79 16.08
CA GLU A 67 11.74 -8.04 16.55
C GLU A 67 12.25 -8.91 15.40
N LYS A 68 13.49 -8.66 14.97
CA LYS A 68 14.29 -9.58 14.16
C LYS A 68 14.87 -10.68 15.05
N VAL A 69 14.48 -11.92 14.79
CA VAL A 69 15.18 -13.12 15.30
C VAL A 69 16.14 -13.60 14.22
N ASP A 70 17.43 -13.52 14.49
CA ASP A 70 18.51 -14.02 13.65
C ASP A 70 18.53 -15.56 13.66
N ILE A 71 18.35 -16.20 12.50
CA ILE A 71 18.83 -17.57 12.29
C ILE A 71 19.62 -17.63 10.99
N TRP A 72 20.88 -18.01 11.18
CA TRP A 72 21.92 -18.23 10.19
C TRP A 72 21.62 -19.51 9.39
N VAL A 73 21.55 -19.42 8.06
CA VAL A 73 21.66 -20.61 7.19
C VAL A 73 22.59 -20.32 6.01
N THR A 74 23.56 -21.23 5.91
CA THR A 74 24.70 -21.35 5.03
C THR A 74 24.40 -21.30 3.53
N LYS A 75 25.32 -20.62 2.83
CA LYS A 75 25.52 -20.47 1.38
C LYS A 75 25.19 -21.70 0.52
N VAL A 76 24.57 -21.43 -0.64
CA VAL A 76 24.79 -22.19 -1.88
C VAL A 76 24.91 -21.18 -3.03
N ASP A 77 26.03 -21.23 -3.73
CA ASP A 77 26.41 -20.29 -4.78
C ASP A 77 25.71 -20.59 -6.11
N ILE A 78 24.98 -19.61 -6.66
CA ILE A 78 24.77 -19.47 -8.12
C ILE A 78 24.92 -17.99 -8.47
N GLU A 79 25.95 -17.71 -9.26
CA GLU A 79 26.35 -16.39 -9.74
C GLU A 79 25.28 -15.75 -10.62
N ASN A 80 24.81 -14.54 -10.26
CA ASN A 80 24.82 -13.35 -11.12
C ASN A 80 24.22 -12.13 -10.38
N GLY A 81 25.07 -11.13 -10.09
CA GLY A 81 24.66 -9.75 -9.78
C GLY A 81 24.05 -9.52 -8.40
N LYS A 82 24.90 -9.37 -7.38
CA LYS A 82 24.55 -8.78 -6.08
C LYS A 82 23.76 -7.47 -6.26
N VAL A 83 22.51 -7.46 -5.80
CA VAL A 83 21.90 -6.25 -5.25
C VAL A 83 21.49 -6.61 -3.85
N ASP A 84 22.28 -6.12 -2.90
CA ASP A 84 22.01 -6.21 -1.48
C ASP A 84 20.79 -5.32 -1.21
N ILE A 85 19.65 -5.92 -0.92
CA ILE A 85 18.46 -5.18 -0.50
C ILE A 85 18.02 -5.84 0.78
N GLN A 86 18.38 -5.18 1.86
CA GLN A 86 17.86 -5.46 3.18
C GLN A 86 16.34 -5.38 3.10
N ASP A 87 15.70 -6.55 3.16
CA ASP A 87 14.26 -6.71 3.08
C ASP A 87 13.58 -5.97 4.23
N LYS A 88 13.06 -4.78 3.91
CA LYS A 88 12.01 -4.14 4.70
C LYS A 88 10.72 -4.86 4.32
N LYS A 89 10.34 -5.85 5.12
CA LYS A 89 9.16 -6.70 4.95
C LYS A 89 7.90 -5.82 5.03
N VAL A 90 7.33 -5.49 3.87
CA VAL A 90 6.04 -4.79 3.74
C VAL A 90 4.99 -5.84 3.36
N ASP A 91 3.85 -5.85 4.07
CA ASP A 91 2.71 -6.81 4.05
C ASP A 91 1.99 -7.03 2.69
N ILE A 92 2.66 -6.87 1.56
CA ILE A 92 2.11 -7.15 0.21
C ILE A 92 2.02 -8.67 -0.04
N GLU A 93 2.70 -9.50 0.76
CA GLU A 93 2.58 -10.96 0.74
C GLU A 93 1.12 -11.41 1.00
N SER A 94 0.38 -10.68 1.85
CA SER A 94 -1.05 -10.95 2.11
C SER A 94 -1.93 -10.69 0.89
N VAL A 95 -1.65 -9.62 0.12
CA VAL A 95 -2.42 -9.22 -1.07
C VAL A 95 -2.21 -10.17 -2.25
N LEU A 96 -1.00 -10.73 -2.37
CA LEU A 96 -0.66 -11.70 -3.41
C LEU A 96 -1.13 -13.12 -3.06
N SER A 97 -1.11 -13.48 -1.78
CA SER A 97 -1.58 -14.80 -1.31
C SER A 97 -3.11 -14.95 -1.41
N GLU A 98 -3.90 -13.90 -1.13
CA GLU A 98 -5.37 -13.96 -1.20
C GLU A 98 -5.92 -14.04 -2.64
N LYS A 99 -5.15 -13.61 -3.66
CA LYS A 99 -5.58 -13.65 -5.07
C LYS A 99 -5.25 -14.95 -5.80
N GLY A 100 -4.60 -15.92 -5.13
CA GLY A 100 -4.35 -17.26 -5.69
C GLY A 100 -3.42 -17.28 -6.90
N SER A 101 -2.62 -16.23 -7.10
CA SER A 101 -1.66 -16.14 -8.20
C SER A 101 -0.26 -16.50 -7.70
N ASP A 102 0.21 -17.69 -8.04
CA ASP A 102 1.58 -18.15 -7.76
C ASP A 102 2.60 -17.41 -8.64
N PHE A 103 2.86 -16.15 -8.34
CA PHE A 103 3.96 -15.42 -8.95
C PHE A 103 5.29 -15.98 -8.47
N SER A 104 6.26 -16.11 -9.37
CA SER A 104 7.64 -16.40 -8.98
C SER A 104 8.15 -15.32 -8.02
N VAL A 105 9.00 -15.70 -7.06
CA VAL A 105 9.63 -14.80 -6.08
C VAL A 105 10.20 -13.53 -6.73
N LYS A 106 10.84 -13.66 -7.90
CA LYS A 106 11.39 -12.52 -8.66
C LYS A 106 10.30 -11.56 -9.16
N THR A 107 9.18 -12.11 -9.60
CA THR A 107 8.02 -11.32 -10.04
C THR A 107 7.38 -10.62 -8.85
N THR A 108 7.27 -11.30 -7.71
CA THR A 108 6.81 -10.70 -6.44
C THR A 108 7.65 -9.47 -6.08
N ILE A 109 8.99 -9.57 -6.08
CA ILE A 109 9.88 -8.43 -5.80
C ILE A 109 9.64 -7.26 -6.76
N HIS A 110 9.47 -7.53 -8.06
CA HIS A 110 9.16 -6.49 -9.04
C HIS A 110 7.81 -5.82 -8.77
N ILE A 111 6.82 -6.60 -8.34
CA ILE A 111 5.51 -6.10 -7.93
C ILE A 111 5.71 -5.17 -6.73
N HIS A 112 6.39 -5.60 -5.67
CA HIS A 112 6.66 -4.76 -4.50
C HIS A 112 7.27 -3.40 -4.87
N ARG A 113 8.32 -3.39 -5.71
CA ARG A 113 8.96 -2.15 -6.15
C ARG A 113 8.04 -1.25 -6.98
N LEU A 114 7.17 -1.86 -7.80
CA LEU A 114 6.19 -1.14 -8.60
C LEU A 114 5.18 -0.42 -7.70
N PHE A 115 4.60 -1.15 -6.75
CA PHE A 115 3.64 -0.64 -5.77
C PHE A 115 4.27 0.42 -4.84
N GLU A 116 5.54 0.25 -4.44
CA GLU A 116 6.26 1.24 -3.63
C GLU A 116 6.49 2.56 -4.38
N LYS A 117 6.76 2.49 -5.69
CA LYS A 117 7.10 3.67 -6.50
C LYS A 117 5.87 4.48 -6.91
N PHE A 118 4.82 3.82 -7.38
CA PHE A 118 3.64 4.50 -7.92
C PHE A 118 2.49 4.58 -6.90
N GLY A 119 2.42 3.65 -5.95
CA GLY A 119 1.31 3.60 -5.00
C GLY A 119 -0.05 3.41 -5.68
N PHE A 120 -1.10 3.52 -4.88
CA PHE A 120 -2.45 3.11 -5.26
C PHE A 120 -3.21 4.13 -6.13
N ASP A 121 -2.83 5.41 -6.08
CA ASP A 121 -3.54 6.50 -6.78
C ASP A 121 -2.84 6.98 -8.05
N GLU A 122 -1.57 6.60 -8.27
CA GLU A 122 -0.80 7.07 -9.42
C GLU A 122 -0.96 6.16 -10.63
N MET A 123 -1.21 6.76 -11.80
CA MET A 123 -1.28 6.04 -13.06
C MET A 123 0.12 5.85 -13.64
N PHE A 124 0.49 4.62 -13.99
CA PHE A 124 1.79 4.33 -14.58
C PHE A 124 1.68 3.77 -16.00
N ARG A 125 2.75 3.99 -16.78
CA ARG A 125 2.89 3.52 -18.16
C ARG A 125 3.88 2.37 -18.23
N ARG A 126 3.81 1.58 -19.30
CA ARG A 126 4.81 0.52 -19.59
C ARG A 126 6.25 1.07 -19.60
N SER A 127 6.48 2.27 -20.11
CA SER A 127 7.81 2.88 -20.14
C SER A 127 8.38 3.10 -18.73
N ALA A 128 7.54 3.55 -17.80
CA ALA A 128 7.93 3.79 -16.42
C ALA A 128 8.22 2.47 -15.67
N VAL A 129 7.46 1.41 -15.98
CA VAL A 129 7.70 0.05 -15.47
C VAL A 129 9.04 -0.50 -15.97
N MET A 130 9.39 -0.24 -17.23
CA MET A 130 10.68 -0.67 -17.80
C MET A 130 11.84 0.03 -17.11
N GLU A 131 11.74 1.34 -16.89
CA GLU A 131 12.77 2.15 -16.24
C GLU A 131 12.95 1.75 -14.78
N LEU A 132 11.86 1.61 -14.03
CA LEU A 132 11.88 1.25 -12.61
C LEU A 132 12.46 -0.15 -12.36
N LEU A 133 12.07 -1.12 -13.18
CA LEU A 133 12.41 -2.53 -12.97
C LEU A 133 13.60 -3.00 -13.81
N GLY A 134 14.16 -2.13 -14.66
CA GLY A 134 15.23 -2.49 -15.60
C GLY A 134 14.83 -3.59 -16.60
N LEU A 135 13.53 -3.70 -16.90
CA LEU A 135 13.00 -4.77 -17.75
C LEU A 135 13.02 -4.39 -19.24
N LYS A 136 13.41 -5.34 -20.10
CA LYS A 136 13.20 -5.21 -21.55
C LYS A 136 11.70 -5.13 -21.85
N GLY A 137 11.34 -4.43 -22.93
CA GLY A 137 9.94 -4.12 -23.22
C GLY A 137 8.99 -5.33 -23.30
N SER A 138 9.45 -6.47 -23.81
CA SER A 138 8.66 -7.71 -23.81
C SER A 138 8.39 -8.24 -22.39
N GLY A 139 9.38 -8.17 -21.50
CA GLY A 139 9.27 -8.57 -20.10
C GLY A 139 8.29 -7.70 -19.33
N ALA A 140 8.37 -6.37 -19.50
CA ALA A 140 7.42 -5.44 -18.88
C ALA A 140 5.98 -5.66 -19.39
N SER A 141 5.81 -5.97 -20.68
CA SER A 141 4.48 -6.27 -21.24
C SER A 141 3.89 -7.54 -20.64
N LYS A 142 4.70 -8.60 -20.55
CA LYS A 142 4.29 -9.88 -19.97
C LYS A 142 3.92 -9.72 -18.50
N LEU A 143 4.71 -8.96 -17.73
CA LEU A 143 4.41 -8.65 -16.34
C LEU A 143 3.05 -7.94 -16.21
N LEU A 144 2.83 -6.87 -16.97
CA LEU A 144 1.57 -6.13 -16.94
C LEU A 144 0.37 -7.00 -17.34
N SER A 145 0.50 -7.83 -18.38
CA SER A 145 -0.55 -8.77 -18.77
C SER A 145 -0.90 -9.75 -17.66
N ASN A 146 0.11 -10.29 -16.97
CA ASN A 146 -0.14 -11.21 -15.85
C ASN A 146 -0.81 -10.50 -14.66
N LEU A 147 -0.45 -9.24 -14.39
CA LEU A 147 -1.07 -8.45 -13.33
C LEU A 147 -2.52 -8.08 -13.64
N VAL A 148 -2.83 -7.81 -14.92
CA VAL A 148 -4.22 -7.62 -15.37
C VAL A 148 -5.01 -8.92 -15.24
N GLN A 149 -4.43 -10.06 -15.63
CA GLN A 149 -5.09 -11.37 -15.47
C GLN A 149 -5.36 -11.73 -14.00
N ALA A 150 -4.44 -11.37 -13.11
CA ALA A 150 -4.61 -11.54 -11.67
C ALA A 150 -5.53 -10.47 -11.04
N ASP A 151 -6.17 -9.62 -11.85
CA ASP A 151 -7.05 -8.54 -11.39
C ASP A 151 -6.37 -7.56 -10.42
N ILE A 152 -5.03 -7.49 -10.42
CA ILE A 152 -4.20 -6.62 -9.56
C ILE A 152 -4.17 -5.19 -10.07
N ILE A 153 -4.11 -5.03 -11.39
CA ILE A 153 -4.12 -3.73 -12.06
C ILE A 153 -5.21 -3.70 -13.12
N GLU A 154 -5.70 -2.52 -13.46
CA GLU A 154 -6.68 -2.29 -14.53
C GLU A 154 -6.14 -1.31 -15.59
N PRO A 155 -6.42 -1.55 -16.88
CA PRO A 155 -6.15 -0.56 -17.91
C PRO A 155 -7.12 0.62 -17.79
N VAL A 156 -6.60 1.84 -17.84
CA VAL A 156 -7.44 3.06 -17.74
C VAL A 156 -7.81 3.55 -19.14
N SER A 157 -9.10 3.55 -19.45
CA SER A 157 -9.65 4.18 -20.66
C SER A 157 -9.92 5.67 -20.44
N GLY A 158 -9.62 6.51 -21.44
CA GLY A 158 -9.97 7.95 -21.44
C GLY A 158 -8.80 8.93 -21.24
N HIS A 159 -7.61 8.47 -20.83
CA HIS A 159 -6.45 9.34 -20.54
C HIS A 159 -5.22 9.08 -21.44
N GLY A 160 -5.45 8.52 -22.64
CA GLY A 160 -4.42 8.11 -23.60
C GLY A 160 -4.02 6.63 -23.48
N LYS A 161 -3.58 6.03 -24.60
CA LYS A 161 -3.29 4.58 -24.70
C LYS A 161 -2.18 4.13 -23.73
N GLY A 162 -2.35 2.96 -23.13
CA GLY A 162 -1.30 2.23 -22.41
C GLY A 162 -1.00 2.73 -20.99
N LYS A 163 -2.01 3.23 -20.29
CA LYS A 163 -1.94 3.57 -18.87
C LYS A 163 -2.63 2.51 -18.02
N TYR A 164 -2.04 2.22 -16.88
CA TYR A 164 -2.54 1.27 -15.90
C TYR A 164 -2.68 1.95 -14.55
N ARG A 165 -3.62 1.47 -13.75
CA ARG A 165 -3.81 1.86 -12.36
C ARG A 165 -4.07 0.60 -11.53
N GLU A 166 -3.77 0.66 -10.24
CA GLU A 166 -4.05 -0.41 -9.32
C GLU A 166 -5.56 -0.56 -9.08
N ARG A 167 -6.03 -1.80 -8.94
CA ARG A 167 -7.45 -2.07 -8.74
C ARG A 167 -7.77 -2.24 -7.25
N PHE A 168 -8.52 -1.30 -6.68
CA PHE A 168 -9.11 -1.40 -5.35
C PHE A 168 -10.26 -2.42 -5.37
N LYS A 169 -9.96 -3.71 -5.22
CA LYS A 169 -10.93 -4.68 -4.71
C LYS A 169 -10.48 -5.12 -3.32
N PHE A 170 -10.78 -4.29 -2.32
CA PHE A 170 -10.92 -4.76 -0.96
C PHE A 170 -12.07 -5.78 -0.95
N CYS A 171 -11.74 -7.06 -0.90
CA CYS A 171 -12.67 -8.03 -0.34
C CYS A 171 -12.60 -7.81 1.17
N VAL A 172 -13.51 -7.00 1.70
CA VAL A 172 -13.91 -7.16 3.10
C VAL A 172 -14.43 -8.59 3.19
N ASN A 173 -13.64 -9.48 3.76
CA ASN A 173 -14.09 -10.80 4.17
C ASN A 173 -15.24 -10.62 5.18
N ARG A 174 -16.49 -10.53 4.69
CA ARG A 174 -17.66 -10.94 5.47
C ARG A 174 -17.61 -12.46 5.51
N LYS A 175 -16.95 -12.99 6.54
CA LYS A 175 -17.31 -14.31 7.06
C LYS A 175 -18.64 -14.12 7.79
N ASN A 176 -19.72 -14.61 7.17
CA ASN A 176 -20.80 -15.23 7.93
C ASN A 176 -20.45 -16.72 8.04
#